data_AF-A0A848LYU6-F1
#
_entry.id   AF-A0A848LYU6-F1
#
_cell.length_a   1.000
_cell.length_b   1.000
_cell.length_c   1.000
_cell.angle_alpha   90.00
_cell.angle_beta   90.00
_cell.angle_gamma   90.00
#
_symmetry.space_group_name_H-M   'P 1'
#
loop_
_entity.id
_entity.type
_entity.pdbx_description
1 polymer ?
#
loop_
_entity_poly.entity_id
_entity_poly.type
_entity_poly.pdbx_seq_one_letter_code
_entity_poly.pdbx_strand_id
1 'polypeptide(L)'
;METLSRSVYDSALNRQLQVLREVLASQSLNPESVEALEKLAHKLVERGQRLRRLGQMLKGQAELVDLPGEPTTPEVLKASVERSDEQLLQELPDLIARLRTMCS
;
A
#
# COMPACT_ATOMS: atom_id res chain seq x y z
N MET A 1 -4.81 -26.21 -8.15
CA MET A 1 -3.83 -25.35 -7.44
C MET A 1 -3.89 -23.96 -8.10
N GLU A 2 -5.04 -23.26 -8.01
CA GLU A 2 -5.35 -22.10 -8.89
C GLU A 2 -6.09 -20.94 -8.19
N THR A 3 -6.02 -20.83 -6.86
CA THR A 3 -6.74 -19.78 -6.11
C THR A 3 -5.87 -18.61 -5.67
N LEU A 4 -4.53 -18.74 -5.72
CA LEU A 4 -3.62 -17.69 -5.23
C LEU A 4 -3.45 -16.52 -6.20
N SER A 5 -3.61 -16.72 -7.51
CA SER A 5 -3.39 -15.66 -8.51
C SER A 5 -4.55 -14.68 -8.66
N ARG A 6 -5.78 -15.09 -8.30
CA ARG A 6 -6.98 -14.23 -8.41
C ARG A 6 -7.19 -13.35 -7.18
N SER A 7 -6.74 -13.81 -6.01
CA SER A 7 -6.92 -13.13 -4.72
C SER A 7 -6.02 -11.89 -4.54
N VAL A 8 -4.86 -11.83 -5.22
CA VAL A 8 -3.96 -10.65 -5.13
C VAL A 8 -4.51 -9.47 -5.91
N TYR A 9 -5.27 -9.72 -6.99
CA TYR A 9 -5.92 -8.68 -7.79
C TYR A 9 -7.24 -8.17 -7.20
N ASP A 10 -7.78 -8.85 -6.18
CA ASP A 10 -9.12 -8.57 -5.64
C ASP A 10 -9.12 -7.91 -4.25
N SER A 11 -7.98 -7.35 -3.82
CA SER A 11 -7.97 -6.53 -2.60
C SER A 11 -8.65 -5.19 -2.90
N ALA A 12 -9.52 -4.73 -2.00
CA ALA A 12 -10.15 -3.42 -2.09
C ALA A 12 -9.13 -2.30 -2.33
N LEU A 13 -7.92 -2.46 -1.79
CA LEU A 13 -6.81 -1.53 -1.98
C LEU A 13 -6.36 -1.45 -3.44
N ASN A 14 -6.21 -2.59 -4.12
CA ASN A 14 -5.86 -2.60 -5.55
C ASN A 14 -6.95 -1.98 -6.42
N ARG A 15 -8.24 -2.17 -6.08
CA ARG A 15 -9.33 -1.48 -6.76
C ARG A 15 -9.23 0.04 -6.59
N GLN A 16 -8.96 0.54 -5.38
CA GLN A 16 -8.77 1.97 -5.13
C GLN A 16 -7.55 2.53 -5.86
N LEU A 17 -6.42 1.81 -5.87
CA LEU A 17 -5.22 2.22 -6.62
C LEU A 17 -5.46 2.26 -8.14
N GLN A 18 -6.30 1.35 -8.66
CA GLN A 18 -6.69 1.39 -10.06
C GLN A 18 -7.54 2.62 -10.39
N VAL A 19 -8.52 2.94 -9.55
CA VAL A 19 -9.33 4.17 -9.70
C VAL A 19 -8.45 5.41 -9.62
N LEU A 20 -7.49 5.45 -8.68
CA LEU A 20 -6.52 6.54 -8.59
C LEU A 20 -5.73 6.68 -9.89
N ARG A 21 -5.24 5.57 -10.46
CA ARG A 21 -4.50 5.59 -11.73
C ARG A 21 -5.33 6.15 -12.88
N GLU A 22 -6.61 5.80 -12.96
CA GLU A 22 -7.54 6.34 -13.96
C GLU A 22 -7.75 7.84 -13.79
N VAL A 23 -7.92 8.32 -12.55
CA VAL A 23 -8.04 9.75 -12.24
C VAL A 23 -6.77 10.50 -12.66
N LEU A 24 -5.59 10.00 -12.27
CA LEU A 24 -4.30 10.60 -12.61
C LEU A 24 -4.04 10.65 -14.12
N ALA A 25 -4.53 9.67 -14.88
CA ALA A 25 -4.39 9.66 -16.34
C ALA A 25 -5.23 10.73 -17.04
N SER A 26 -6.26 11.26 -16.37
CA SER A 26 -7.24 12.18 -16.96
C SER A 26 -7.10 13.63 -16.48
N GLN A 27 -6.20 13.92 -15.53
CA GLN A 27 -6.16 15.20 -14.81
C GLN A 27 -4.76 15.80 -14.75
N SER A 28 -4.69 17.13 -14.78
CA SER A 28 -3.46 17.88 -14.51
C SER A 28 -3.23 18.00 -13.00
N LEU A 29 -2.02 17.65 -12.55
CA LEU A 29 -1.67 17.70 -11.14
C LEU A 29 -1.26 19.12 -10.72
N ASN A 30 -1.81 19.57 -9.59
CA ASN A 30 -1.34 20.77 -8.90
C ASN A 30 -0.30 20.41 -7.82
N PRO A 31 0.49 21.37 -7.32
CA PRO A 31 1.56 21.09 -6.35
C PRO A 31 1.07 20.39 -5.06
N GLU A 32 -0.13 20.74 -4.58
CA GLU A 32 -0.74 20.11 -3.40
C GLU A 32 -1.09 18.64 -3.65
N SER A 33 -1.63 18.33 -4.83
CA SER A 33 -1.91 16.96 -5.27
C SER A 33 -0.63 16.14 -5.36
N VAL A 34 0.44 16.73 -5.88
CA VAL A 34 1.75 16.08 -6.00
C VAL A 34 2.28 15.72 -4.61
N GLU A 35 2.26 16.65 -3.65
CA GLU A 35 2.70 16.38 -2.28
C GLU A 35 1.89 15.26 -1.62
N ALA A 36 0.57 15.24 -1.81
CA ALA A 36 -0.29 14.18 -1.30
C ALA A 36 0.01 12.81 -1.95
N LEU A 37 0.27 12.80 -3.26
CA LEU A 37 0.66 11.59 -4.00
C LEU A 37 2.04 11.08 -3.60
N GLU A 38 2.99 11.97 -3.33
CA GLU A 38 4.32 11.59 -2.81
C GLU A 38 4.19 10.92 -1.44
N LYS A 39 3.38 11.48 -0.53
CA LYS A 39 3.10 10.85 0.78
C LYS A 39 2.46 9.48 0.62
N LEU A 40 1.50 9.34 -0.28
CA LEU A 40 0.89 8.05 -0.61
C LEU A 40 1.93 7.05 -1.16
N ALA A 41 2.81 7.50 -2.06
CA ALA A 41 3.85 6.67 -2.65
C ALA A 41 4.82 6.14 -1.59
N HIS A 42 5.23 6.98 -0.62
CA HIS A 42 6.07 6.55 0.50
C HIS A 42 5.38 5.43 1.31
N LYS A 43 4.11 5.61 1.68
CA LYS A 43 3.34 4.58 2.41
C LYS A 43 3.26 3.26 1.64
N LEU A 44 3.03 3.31 0.33
CA LEU A 44 2.98 2.11 -0.54
C LEU A 44 4.35 1.42 -0.64
N VAL A 45 5.44 2.18 -0.69
CA VAL A 45 6.80 1.63 -0.70
C VAL A 45 7.11 0.92 0.62
N GLU A 46 6.82 1.56 1.76
CA GLU A 46 7.03 0.94 3.07
C GLU A 46 6.20 -0.34 3.23
N ARG A 47 4.93 -0.32 2.83
CA ARG A 47 4.06 -1.49 2.78
C ARG A 47 4.68 -2.61 1.94
N GLY A 48 5.17 -2.27 0.74
CA GLY A 48 5.82 -3.22 -0.16
C GLY A 48 7.09 -3.83 0.42
N GLN A 49 7.89 -3.04 1.15
CA GLN A 49 9.08 -3.52 1.86
C GLN A 49 8.70 -4.48 2.99
N ARG A 50 7.67 -4.17 3.79
CA ARG A 50 7.15 -5.07 4.85
C ARG A 50 6.64 -6.39 4.28
N LEU A 51 5.89 -6.34 3.19
CA LEU A 51 5.43 -7.53 2.46
C LEU A 51 6.58 -8.37 1.91
N ARG A 52 7.61 -7.73 1.34
CA ARG A 52 8.80 -8.42 0.85
C ARG A 52 9.53 -9.12 2.00
N ARG A 53 9.71 -8.44 3.14
CA ARG A 53 10.34 -9.00 4.34
C ARG A 53 9.53 -10.18 4.88
N LEU A 54 8.20 -10.03 4.97
CA LEU A 54 7.30 -11.13 5.35
C LEU A 54 7.47 -12.34 4.41
N GLY A 55 7.50 -12.10 3.10
CA GLY A 55 7.72 -13.15 2.10
C GLY A 55 9.07 -13.84 2.23
N GLN A 56 10.14 -13.11 2.57
CA GLN A 56 11.47 -13.69 2.82
C GLN A 56 11.48 -14.55 4.09
N MET A 57 10.86 -14.06 5.18
CA MET A 57 10.75 -14.80 6.44
C MET A 57 9.94 -16.09 6.28
N LEU A 58 8.79 -16.04 5.60
CA LEU A 58 7.96 -17.23 5.32
C LEU A 58 8.67 -18.26 4.44
N LYS A 59 9.64 -17.82 3.62
CA LYS A 59 10.49 -18.70 2.80
C LYS A 59 11.72 -19.22 3.55
N GLY A 60 11.90 -18.84 4.82
CA GLY A 60 13.12 -19.14 5.59
C GLY A 60 14.38 -18.46 5.05
N GLN A 61 14.23 -17.40 4.24
CA GLN A 61 15.33 -16.69 3.56
C GLN A 61 15.75 -15.40 4.26
N ALA A 62 15.05 -14.99 5.32
CA ALA A 62 15.46 -13.86 6.13
C ALA A 62 16.08 -14.38 7.43
N GLU A 63 17.33 -14.00 7.69
CA GLU A 63 17.79 -13.93 9.08
C GLU A 63 16.85 -12.98 9.81
N LEU A 64 16.33 -13.40 10.97
CA LEU A 64 15.66 -12.52 11.92
C LEU A 64 16.68 -11.43 12.25
N VAL A 65 16.69 -10.33 11.51
CA VAL A 65 17.47 -9.16 11.86
C VAL A 65 16.84 -8.66 13.16
N ASP A 66 17.45 -9.07 14.27
CA ASP A 66 17.29 -8.49 15.60
C ASP A 66 17.67 -7.02 15.48
N LEU A 67 16.71 -6.20 15.08
CA LEU A 67 16.74 -4.79 15.41
C LEU A 67 16.67 -4.73 16.95
N PRO A 68 17.52 -3.95 17.62
CA PRO A 68 17.51 -3.89 19.07
C PRO A 68 16.17 -3.29 19.53
N GLY A 69 15.28 -4.16 20.00
CA GLY A 69 13.89 -3.81 20.32
C GLY A 69 12.91 -4.73 19.61
N GLU A 70 12.67 -5.90 20.22
CA GLU A 70 11.70 -6.94 19.86
C GLU A 70 11.95 -7.79 18.58
N PRO A 71 11.83 -9.13 18.69
CA PRO A 71 11.91 -10.00 17.53
C PRO A 71 10.75 -9.69 16.58
N THR A 72 11.07 -9.19 15.40
CA THR A 72 10.07 -8.99 14.35
C THR A 72 9.65 -10.35 13.83
N THR A 73 8.47 -10.84 14.23
CA THR A 73 7.92 -12.11 13.74
C THR A 73 7.12 -11.93 12.44
N PRO A 74 6.88 -13.00 11.65
CA PRO A 74 6.00 -12.96 10.49
C PRO A 74 4.60 -12.44 10.83
N GLU A 75 4.06 -12.78 12.00
CA GLU A 75 2.76 -12.34 12.49
C GLU A 75 2.73 -10.84 12.74
N VAL A 76 3.79 -10.29 13.35
CA VAL A 76 3.92 -8.84 13.58
C VAL A 76 4.00 -8.08 12.26
N LEU A 77 4.77 -8.58 11.29
CA LEU A 77 4.84 -7.97 9.94
C LEU A 77 3.51 -8.06 9.21
N LYS A 78 2.81 -9.20 9.29
CA LYS A 78 1.49 -9.37 8.70
C LYS A 78 0.50 -8.36 9.28
N ALA A 79 0.41 -8.25 10.60
CA ALA A 79 -0.48 -7.29 11.27
C ALA A 79 -0.09 -5.83 10.97
N SER A 80 1.20 -5.55 10.75
CA SER A 80 1.67 -4.22 10.33
C SER A 80 1.24 -3.89 8.89
N VAL A 81 1.30 -4.87 7.98
CA VAL A 81 0.79 -4.71 6.61
C VAL A 81 -0.72 -4.52 6.62
N GLU A 82 -1.47 -5.33 7.36
CA GLU A 82 -2.93 -5.23 7.43
C GLU A 82 -3.38 -3.84 7.93
N ARG A 83 -2.77 -3.31 9.00
CA ARG A 83 -3.03 -1.94 9.46
C ARG A 83 -2.68 -0.87 8.42
N SER A 84 -1.59 -1.08 7.68
CA SER A 84 -1.21 -0.18 6.59
C SER A 84 -2.25 -0.21 5.46
N ASP A 85 -2.82 -1.37 5.15
CA ASP A 85 -3.85 -1.54 4.14
C ASP A 85 -5.14 -0.84 4.56
N GLU A 86 -5.54 -0.97 5.82
CA GLU A 86 -6.71 -0.29 6.38
C GLU A 86 -6.57 1.24 6.33
N GLN A 87 -5.41 1.77 6.72
CA GLN A 87 -5.13 3.21 6.63
C GLN A 87 -5.19 3.71 5.19
N LEU A 88 -4.54 3.00 4.25
CA LEU A 88 -4.58 3.35 2.84
C LEU A 88 -6.01 3.31 2.29
N LEU A 89 -6.82 2.34 2.70
CA LEU A 89 -8.22 2.23 2.31
C LEU A 89 -9.10 3.34 2.85
N GLN A 90 -8.76 3.92 4.01
CA GLN A 90 -9.45 5.08 4.57
C GLN A 90 -9.05 6.37 3.84
N GLU A 91 -7.77 6.53 3.50
CA GLU A 91 -7.25 7.79 2.93
C GLU A 91 -7.44 7.91 1.41
N LEU A 92 -7.36 6.80 0.67
CA LEU A 92 -7.43 6.81 -0.80
C LEU A 92 -8.73 7.39 -1.37
N PRO A 93 -9.93 7.07 -0.84
CA PRO A 93 -11.18 7.62 -1.36
C PRO A 93 -11.22 9.15 -1.27
N ASP A 94 -10.78 9.72 -0.15
CA ASP A 94 -10.73 11.17 0.05
C ASP A 94 -9.73 11.84 -0.89
N LEU A 95 -8.55 11.24 -1.08
CA LEU A 95 -7.56 11.73 -2.05
C LEU A 95 -8.13 11.71 -3.48
N ILE A 96 -8.76 10.60 -3.87
CA ILE A 96 -9.40 10.45 -5.19
C ILE A 96 -10.51 11.50 -5.38
N ALA A 97 -11.33 11.73 -4.37
CA ALA A 97 -12.38 12.74 -4.41
C ALA A 97 -11.81 14.15 -4.59
N ARG A 98 -10.78 14.51 -3.81
CA ARG A 98 -10.10 15.81 -3.92
C ARG A 98 -9.53 16.06 -5.31
N LEU A 99 -8.83 15.07 -5.86
CA LEU A 99 -8.28 15.13 -7.22
C LEU A 99 -9.40 15.44 -8.23
N ARG A 100 -10.53 14.71 -8.16
CA ARG A 100 -11.70 14.95 -9.03
C ARG A 100 -12.33 16.33 -8.89
N THR A 101 -12.45 16.85 -7.66
CA THR A 101 -13.14 18.12 -7.42
C THR A 101 -12.34 19.35 -7.85
N MET A 102 -11.00 19.27 -7.87
CA MET A 102 -10.16 20.41 -8.24
C MET A 102 -10.15 20.71 -9.75
N CYS A 103 -10.88 19.92 -10.55
CA CYS A 103 -11.08 20.14 -11.98
C CYS A 103 -12.50 20.61 -12.35
N SER A 104 -13.39 20.87 -11.38
CA SER A 104 -14.71 21.47 -11.63
C SER A 104 -14.69 22.99 -11.48
#